data_AF-A0A8S3VD57-F1
#
_entry.id   AF-A0A8S3VD57-F1
#
_cell.length_a   1.000
_cell.length_b   1.000
_cell.length_c   1.000
_cell.angle_alpha   90.00
_cell.angle_beta   90.00
_cell.angle_gamma   90.00
#
_symmetry.space_group_name_H-M   'P 1'
#
loop_
_entity.id
_entity.type
_entity.pdbx_description
1 polymer ?
#
loop_
_entity_poly.entity_id
_entity_poly.type
_entity_poly.pdbx_seq_one_letter_code
_entity_poly.pdbx_strand_id
1 'polypeptide(L)'
;MGEKEREKLRDSIRETKGILHQISQEYDQYNQDNMDELFDDENSDESTDGGKDSENTEKKSIEIDEEDQKDTGKSLKSSASLSDLKSIEMKIKNLKNEAYQRHIKAISQDIHMYLEKMLVLFTICYEQLDCIEGKDQCYACLEKSIFKPVWRYLLGLFRLANEPKELTLAYVMTERQTCLPADCSVKLKLQMIDCEEPYNIAVKHLKMFPNQQTLLDKLECLVKCSRLVCQCIEDYFKNQKIPTIGADDLLPILCYVIIKAGQPQILSECLILEEFIHEGYIMGEEGYCLTSIQTAVGYLVSQGMAT
;
A
#
# COMPACT_ATOMS: atom_id res chain seq x y z
N MET A 1 -2.82 23.01 44.43
CA MET A 1 -2.96 22.93 42.96
C MET A 1 -2.86 21.49 42.43
N GLY A 2 -2.14 20.57 43.10
CA GLY A 2 -1.90 19.21 42.57
C GLY A 2 -2.97 18.12 42.79
N GLU A 3 -4.03 18.32 43.59
CA GLU A 3 -5.07 17.29 43.76
C GLU A 3 -6.06 17.24 42.58
N LYS A 4 -6.48 18.41 42.07
CA LYS A 4 -7.35 18.51 40.89
C LYS A 4 -6.71 17.94 39.62
N GLU A 5 -5.39 18.03 39.48
CA GLU A 5 -4.67 17.47 38.33
C GLU A 5 -4.56 15.95 38.42
N ARG A 6 -4.41 15.40 39.64
CA ARG A 6 -4.41 13.94 39.88
C ARG A 6 -5.79 13.30 39.70
N GLU A 7 -6.85 14.06 39.96
CA GLU A 7 -8.23 13.64 39.72
C GLU A 7 -8.51 13.57 38.21
N LYS A 8 -8.19 14.63 37.46
CA LYS A 8 -8.27 14.63 35.99
C LYS A 8 -7.47 13.51 35.33
N LEU A 9 -6.28 13.21 35.85
CA LEU A 9 -5.46 12.11 35.34
C LEU A 9 -6.11 10.75 35.59
N ARG A 10 -6.77 10.56 36.75
CA ARG A 10 -7.51 9.32 37.05
C ARG A 10 -8.73 9.14 36.17
N ASP A 11 -9.45 10.22 35.90
CA ASP A 11 -10.62 10.19 35.02
C ASP A 11 -10.21 9.86 33.58
N SER A 12 -9.14 10.47 33.08
CA SER A 12 -8.60 10.17 31.74
C SER A 12 -8.08 8.74 31.62
N ILE A 13 -7.45 8.18 32.66
CA ILE A 13 -7.03 6.77 32.67
C ILE A 13 -8.24 5.84 32.68
N ARG A 14 -9.30 6.19 33.43
CA ARG A 14 -10.54 5.39 33.47
C ARG A 14 -11.23 5.38 32.10
N GLU A 15 -11.30 6.53 31.45
CA GLU A 15 -11.85 6.67 30.11
C GLU A 15 -11.05 5.86 29.08
N THR A 16 -9.72 5.97 29.12
CA THR A 16 -8.82 5.20 28.24
C THR A 16 -8.99 3.69 28.44
N LYS A 17 -9.14 3.23 29.69
CA LYS A 17 -9.41 1.81 29.99
C LYS A 17 -10.76 1.35 29.46
N GLY A 18 -11.79 2.19 29.54
CA GLY A 18 -13.11 1.90 28.99
C GLY A 18 -13.06 1.71 27.47
N ILE A 19 -12.37 2.62 26.77
CA ILE A 19 -12.18 2.54 25.32
C ILE A 19 -11.39 1.26 24.94
N LEU A 20 -10.33 0.93 25.68
CA LEU A 20 -9.53 -0.26 25.40
C LEU A 20 -10.35 -1.55 25.58
N HIS A 21 -11.22 -1.59 26.59
CA HIS A 21 -12.10 -2.73 26.83
C HIS A 21 -13.14 -2.88 25.71
N GLN A 22 -13.71 -1.78 25.25
CA GLN A 22 -14.65 -1.78 24.14
C GLN A 22 -13.99 -2.27 22.83
N ILE A 23 -12.77 -1.80 22.53
CA ILE A 23 -12.00 -2.26 21.36
C ILE A 23 -11.70 -3.76 21.44
N SER A 24 -11.38 -4.29 22.63
CA SER A 24 -11.16 -5.73 22.81
C SER A 24 -12.42 -6.53 22.52
N GLN A 25 -13.58 -6.06 23.00
CA GLN A 25 -14.86 -6.73 22.75
C GLN A 25 -15.23 -6.71 21.27
N GLU A 26 -15.02 -5.59 20.58
CA GLU A 26 -15.24 -5.49 19.13
C GLU A 26 -14.30 -6.41 18.34
N TYR A 27 -13.05 -6.57 18.79
CA TYR A 27 -12.09 -7.50 18.18
C TYR A 27 -12.49 -8.96 18.37
N ASP A 28 -12.94 -9.34 19.57
CA ASP A 28 -13.38 -10.70 19.87
C ASP A 28 -14.67 -11.03 19.11
N GLN A 29 -15.59 -10.08 18.98
CA GLN A 29 -16.79 -10.20 18.16
C GLN A 29 -16.44 -10.39 16.68
N TYR A 30 -15.54 -9.57 16.13
CA TYR A 30 -15.07 -9.70 14.75
C TYR A 30 -14.42 -11.06 14.48
N ASN A 31 -13.64 -11.58 15.43
CA ASN A 31 -13.05 -12.91 15.28
C ASN A 31 -14.11 -14.01 15.33
N GLN A 32 -15.11 -13.90 16.20
CA GLN A 32 -16.21 -14.88 16.23
C GLN A 32 -17.01 -14.87 14.93
N ASP A 33 -17.37 -13.68 14.44
CA ASP A 33 -18.19 -13.54 13.24
C ASP A 33 -17.49 -14.04 11.95
N ASN A 34 -16.16 -14.15 11.95
CA ASN A 34 -15.36 -14.53 10.77
C ASN A 34 -14.60 -15.86 10.89
N MET A 35 -14.72 -16.59 12.00
CA MET A 35 -14.07 -17.89 12.18
C MET A 35 -14.96 -19.09 11.78
N ASP A 36 -16.26 -18.86 11.54
CA ASP A 36 -17.20 -19.92 11.12
C ASP A 36 -17.08 -20.30 9.63
N GLU A 37 -16.37 -19.53 8.80
CA GLU A 37 -16.21 -19.81 7.36
C GLU A 37 -14.92 -20.60 6.99
N LEU A 38 -14.10 -21.01 7.97
CA LEU A 38 -12.76 -21.58 7.72
C LEU A 38 -12.64 -23.09 7.94
N PHE A 39 -13.74 -23.81 8.21
CA PHE A 39 -13.74 -25.27 8.32
C PHE A 39 -14.97 -25.91 7.67
N ASP A 40 -15.18 -25.66 6.37
CA ASP A 40 -15.94 -26.56 5.50
C ASP A 40 -15.01 -27.10 4.40
N ASP A 41 -13.99 -27.87 4.81
CA ASP A 41 -13.34 -28.81 3.90
C ASP A 41 -14.22 -30.07 3.86
N GLU A 42 -15.19 -30.08 2.94
CA GLU A 42 -15.73 -31.33 2.39
C GLU A 42 -14.58 -32.04 1.64
N ASN A 43 -13.89 -32.95 2.33
CA ASN A 43 -13.25 -34.08 1.66
C ASN A 43 -13.98 -35.36 2.07
N SER A 44 -14.78 -35.84 1.12
CA SER A 44 -15.14 -37.25 0.98
C SER A 44 -13.88 -38.11 0.96
N ASP A 45 -13.75 -39.05 1.90
CA ASP A 45 -13.54 -40.46 1.58
C ASP A 45 -13.55 -41.32 2.85
N GLU A 46 -14.42 -42.34 2.83
CA GLU A 46 -14.50 -43.39 3.83
C GLU A 46 -13.22 -44.26 3.82
N SER A 47 -12.63 -44.50 5.00
CA SER A 47 -12.35 -45.87 5.46
C SER A 47 -11.81 -45.92 6.89
N THR A 48 -12.41 -46.84 7.64
CA THR A 48 -12.14 -47.34 8.99
C THR A 48 -10.70 -47.75 9.28
N ASP A 49 -10.16 -47.42 10.46
CA ASP A 49 -9.84 -48.37 11.54
C ASP A 49 -9.37 -47.63 12.81
N GLY A 50 -9.63 -48.21 13.98
CA GLY A 50 -9.55 -47.57 15.29
C GLY A 50 -8.17 -47.53 15.93
N GLY A 51 -8.00 -46.54 16.80
CA GLY A 51 -6.88 -46.44 17.74
C GLY A 51 -7.12 -45.29 18.70
N LYS A 52 -7.52 -45.62 19.94
CA LYS A 52 -7.61 -44.69 21.06
C LYS A 52 -6.23 -44.11 21.35
N ASP A 53 -6.12 -42.81 21.54
CA ASP A 53 -5.36 -42.22 22.64
C ASP A 53 -5.88 -40.81 22.93
N SER A 54 -6.01 -40.52 24.23
CA SER A 54 -6.55 -39.29 24.80
C SER A 54 -5.44 -38.27 24.96
N GLU A 55 -5.67 -37.00 24.60
CA GLU A 55 -4.96 -35.87 25.22
C GLU A 55 -5.72 -34.55 25.02
N ASN A 56 -6.58 -34.26 25.99
CA ASN A 56 -6.66 -33.01 26.76
C ASN A 56 -6.39 -31.66 26.04
N THR A 57 -7.43 -31.06 25.45
CA THR A 57 -7.46 -29.62 25.13
C THR A 57 -8.23 -28.87 26.21
N GLU A 58 -7.50 -28.30 27.17
CA GLU A 58 -8.05 -27.42 28.21
C GLU A 58 -8.71 -26.18 27.58
N LYS A 59 -10.04 -26.15 27.56
CA LYS A 59 -10.83 -24.93 27.50
C LYS A 59 -10.66 -24.20 28.83
N LYS A 60 -9.77 -23.21 28.89
CA LYS A 60 -9.63 -22.35 30.07
C LYS A 60 -10.58 -21.15 29.93
N SER A 61 -11.83 -21.36 30.31
CA SER A 61 -12.78 -20.30 30.64
C SER A 61 -12.25 -19.53 31.85
N ILE A 62 -12.11 -18.21 31.72
CA ILE A 62 -11.76 -17.33 32.83
C ILE A 62 -13.07 -17.06 33.59
N GLU A 63 -13.28 -17.77 34.69
CA GLU A 63 -14.29 -17.44 35.70
C GLU A 63 -13.83 -16.17 36.45
N ILE A 64 -14.69 -15.15 36.49
CA ILE A 64 -14.50 -13.97 37.33
C ILE A 64 -15.34 -14.22 38.59
N ASP A 65 -14.68 -14.67 39.66
CA ASP A 65 -15.27 -14.70 40.99
C ASP A 65 -15.29 -13.27 41.56
N GLU A 66 -16.49 -12.69 41.64
CA GLU A 66 -16.78 -11.59 42.54
C GLU A 66 -17.08 -12.17 43.93
N GLU A 67 -16.22 -11.94 44.92
CA GLU A 67 -16.70 -11.74 46.30
C GLU A 67 -15.66 -11.07 47.23
N ASP A 68 -16.19 -10.05 47.91
CA ASP A 68 -15.85 -9.49 49.22
C ASP A 68 -14.61 -8.60 49.49
N GLN A 69 -14.95 -7.33 49.75
CA GLN A 69 -14.15 -6.34 50.45
C GLN A 69 -13.82 -6.76 51.88
N LYS A 70 -12.52 -6.90 52.21
CA LYS A 70 -11.97 -6.47 53.51
C LYS A 70 -10.56 -5.88 53.35
N ASP A 71 -10.52 -4.59 53.65
CA ASP A 71 -9.41 -3.78 54.15
C ASP A 71 -8.09 -4.50 54.47
N THR A 72 -7.02 -4.14 53.75
CA THR A 72 -5.76 -3.66 54.34
C THR A 72 -4.82 -3.22 53.22
N GLY A 73 -4.29 -2.01 53.35
CA GLY A 73 -3.38 -1.41 52.38
C GLY A 73 -2.16 -2.29 52.06
N LYS A 74 -2.09 -2.76 50.81
CA LYS A 74 -0.86 -3.21 50.17
C LYS A 74 -0.84 -2.69 48.73
N SER A 75 -0.21 -1.53 48.59
CA SER A 75 0.57 -1.08 47.43
C SER A 75 0.26 -1.80 46.11
N LEU A 76 -0.55 -1.17 45.26
CA LEU A 76 -0.61 -1.44 43.82
C LEU A 76 0.78 -1.17 43.21
N LYS A 77 1.68 -2.14 43.33
CA LYS A 77 2.85 -2.27 42.47
C LYS A 77 2.42 -3.09 41.26
N SER A 78 2.08 -2.42 40.17
CA SER A 78 2.37 -2.94 38.84
C SER A 78 2.53 -1.76 37.91
N SER A 79 3.68 -1.09 38.04
CA SER A 79 4.26 -0.35 36.92
C SER A 79 4.40 -1.34 35.77
N ALA A 80 3.45 -1.35 34.82
CA ALA A 80 3.73 -1.91 33.51
C ALA A 80 5.03 -1.24 33.04
N SER A 81 6.09 -2.02 32.85
CA SER A 81 7.37 -1.43 32.50
C SER A 81 7.23 -0.76 31.14
N LEU A 82 7.96 0.34 30.91
CA LEU A 82 7.94 1.03 29.62
C LEU A 82 8.25 0.07 28.45
N SER A 83 9.02 -0.99 28.71
CA SER A 83 9.28 -2.10 27.80
C SER A 83 8.04 -2.93 27.45
N ASP A 84 7.16 -3.20 28.42
CA ASP A 84 5.94 -3.99 28.19
C ASP A 84 4.95 -3.23 27.30
N LEU A 85 4.80 -1.92 27.54
CA LEU A 85 3.96 -1.06 26.71
C LEU A 85 4.47 -0.97 25.26
N LYS A 86 5.78 -0.79 25.06
CA LYS A 86 6.38 -0.79 23.71
C LYS A 86 6.23 -2.12 23.00
N SER A 87 6.32 -3.24 23.73
CA SER A 87 6.11 -4.58 23.18
C SER A 87 4.66 -4.79 22.72
N ILE A 88 3.70 -4.33 23.53
CA ILE A 88 2.26 -4.37 23.18
C ILE A 88 1.99 -3.49 21.95
N GLU A 89 2.54 -2.27 21.89
CA GLU A 89 2.39 -1.38 20.73
C GLU A 89 2.92 -2.00 19.44
N MET A 90 4.12 -2.61 19.48
CA MET A 90 4.66 -3.32 18.31
C MET A 90 3.75 -4.48 17.89
N LYS A 91 3.23 -5.25 18.85
CA LYS A 91 2.33 -6.37 18.56
C LYS A 91 1.03 -5.90 17.90
N ILE A 92 0.43 -4.83 18.41
CA ILE A 92 -0.77 -4.22 17.81
C ILE A 92 -0.47 -3.75 16.39
N LYS A 93 0.68 -3.09 16.17
CA LYS A 93 1.08 -2.61 14.84
C LYS A 93 1.24 -3.77 13.84
N ASN A 94 1.86 -4.87 14.26
CA ASN A 94 2.05 -6.05 13.41
C ASN A 94 0.70 -6.69 13.05
N LEU A 95 -0.17 -6.92 14.03
CA LEU A 95 -1.51 -7.49 13.81
C LEU A 95 -2.36 -6.61 12.88
N LYS A 96 -2.28 -5.28 13.02
CA LYS A 96 -2.96 -4.34 12.11
C LYS A 96 -2.44 -4.47 10.68
N ASN A 97 -1.13 -4.52 10.50
CA ASN A 97 -0.55 -4.65 9.17
C ASN A 97 -0.92 -6.00 8.53
N GLU A 98 -0.88 -7.09 9.29
CA GLU A 98 -1.34 -8.41 8.84
C GLU A 98 -2.81 -8.40 8.44
N ALA A 99 -3.68 -7.71 9.20
CA ALA A 99 -5.08 -7.52 8.82
C ALA A 99 -5.22 -6.75 7.51
N TYR A 100 -4.50 -5.62 7.34
CA TYR A 100 -4.55 -4.86 6.09
C TYR A 100 -4.09 -5.68 4.88
N GLN A 101 -3.04 -6.48 5.00
CA GLN A 101 -2.56 -7.35 3.92
C GLN A 101 -3.59 -8.43 3.57
N ARG A 102 -4.28 -9.01 4.58
CA ARG A 102 -5.38 -9.95 4.34
C ARG A 102 -6.55 -9.29 3.59
N HIS A 103 -6.95 -8.08 4.01
CA HIS A 103 -8.00 -7.34 3.34
C HIS A 103 -7.63 -6.95 1.90
N ILE A 104 -6.39 -6.52 1.65
CA ILE A 104 -5.92 -6.23 0.29
C ILE A 104 -6.07 -7.48 -0.58
N LYS A 105 -5.54 -8.62 -0.11
CA LYS A 105 -5.60 -9.87 -0.87
C LYS A 105 -7.03 -10.29 -1.18
N ALA A 106 -7.93 -10.28 -0.20
CA ALA A 106 -9.33 -10.66 -0.40
C ALA A 106 -10.05 -9.73 -1.38
N ILE A 107 -9.91 -8.41 -1.20
CA ILE A 107 -10.55 -7.41 -2.06
C ILE A 107 -9.99 -7.48 -3.49
N SER A 108 -8.68 -7.67 -3.65
CA SER A 108 -8.09 -7.87 -4.96
C SER A 108 -8.67 -9.08 -5.67
N GLN A 109 -8.76 -10.21 -4.98
CA GLN A 109 -9.35 -11.44 -5.52
C GLN A 109 -10.81 -11.23 -5.96
N ASP A 110 -11.61 -10.53 -5.17
CA ASP A 110 -13.00 -10.21 -5.52
C ASP A 110 -13.10 -9.33 -6.77
N ILE A 111 -12.26 -8.30 -6.87
CA ILE A 111 -12.21 -7.39 -8.04
C ILE A 111 -11.77 -8.16 -9.29
N HIS A 112 -10.73 -8.99 -9.20
CA HIS A 112 -10.27 -9.82 -10.32
C HIS A 112 -11.35 -10.80 -10.78
N MET A 113 -11.98 -11.51 -9.83
CA MET A 113 -13.06 -12.43 -10.13
C MET A 113 -14.25 -11.71 -10.79
N TYR A 114 -14.59 -10.51 -10.35
CA TYR A 114 -15.63 -9.70 -10.96
C TYR A 114 -15.26 -9.31 -12.40
N LEU A 115 -14.05 -8.78 -12.61
CA LEU A 115 -13.55 -8.40 -13.94
C LEU A 115 -13.57 -9.59 -14.91
N GLU A 116 -13.07 -10.75 -14.49
CA GLU A 116 -13.04 -11.96 -15.29
C GLU A 116 -14.46 -12.44 -15.64
N LYS A 117 -15.37 -12.53 -14.66
CA LYS A 117 -16.76 -12.93 -14.90
C LYS A 117 -17.48 -11.97 -15.84
N MET A 118 -17.25 -10.67 -15.72
CA MET A 118 -17.84 -9.66 -16.61
C MET A 118 -17.29 -9.76 -18.03
N LEU A 119 -15.99 -10.00 -18.19
CA LEU A 119 -15.38 -10.22 -19.50
C LEU A 119 -15.97 -11.46 -20.17
N VAL A 120 -16.06 -12.58 -19.45
CA VAL A 120 -16.69 -13.82 -19.95
C VAL A 120 -18.15 -13.58 -20.35
N LEU A 121 -18.91 -12.85 -19.52
CA LEU A 121 -20.30 -12.50 -19.84
C LEU A 121 -20.40 -11.68 -21.12
N PHE A 122 -19.53 -10.68 -21.32
CA PHE A 122 -19.50 -9.92 -22.57
C PHE A 122 -19.20 -10.79 -23.78
N THR A 123 -18.23 -11.71 -23.68
CA THR A 123 -17.90 -12.64 -24.75
C THR A 123 -19.08 -13.58 -25.08
N ILE A 124 -19.82 -14.04 -24.08
CA ILE A 124 -21.02 -14.88 -24.28
C ILE A 124 -22.16 -14.08 -24.92
N CYS A 125 -22.40 -12.85 -24.45
CA CYS A 125 -23.47 -12.01 -24.99
C CYS A 125 -23.16 -11.48 -26.41
N TYR A 126 -21.88 -11.29 -26.71
CA TYR A 126 -21.40 -10.73 -27.97
C TYR A 126 -20.18 -11.52 -28.45
N GLU A 127 -20.43 -12.60 -29.19
CA GLU A 127 -19.38 -13.48 -29.73
C GLU A 127 -18.34 -12.72 -30.58
N GLN A 128 -18.74 -11.60 -31.21
CA GLN A 128 -17.82 -10.76 -31.99
C GLN A 128 -16.73 -10.08 -31.14
N LEU A 129 -16.91 -10.02 -29.81
CA LEU A 129 -15.92 -9.50 -28.88
C LEU A 129 -14.90 -10.56 -28.44
N ASP A 130 -15.02 -11.82 -28.90
CA ASP A 130 -14.03 -12.88 -28.67
C ASP A 130 -12.77 -12.75 -29.55
N CYS A 131 -12.31 -11.52 -29.76
CA CYS A 131 -11.03 -11.20 -30.36
C CYS A 131 -10.18 -10.43 -29.36
N ILE A 132 -8.87 -10.32 -29.62
CA ILE A 132 -7.93 -9.65 -28.71
C ILE A 132 -8.36 -8.18 -28.53
N GLU A 133 -8.64 -7.49 -29.63
CA GLU A 133 -9.04 -6.09 -29.62
C GLU A 133 -10.41 -5.89 -28.93
N GLY A 134 -11.33 -6.84 -29.10
CA GLY A 134 -12.65 -6.82 -28.46
C GLY A 134 -12.54 -6.95 -26.95
N LYS A 135 -11.72 -7.89 -26.47
CA LYS A 135 -11.44 -8.09 -25.04
C LYS A 135 -10.76 -6.89 -24.40
N ASP A 136 -9.79 -6.29 -25.09
CA ASP A 136 -9.11 -5.08 -24.62
C ASP A 136 -10.09 -3.90 -24.48
N GLN A 137 -10.99 -3.70 -25.45
CA GLN A 137 -12.03 -2.67 -25.37
C GLN A 137 -13.02 -2.95 -24.23
N CYS A 138 -13.43 -4.21 -24.03
CA CYS A 138 -14.29 -4.58 -22.91
C CYS A 138 -13.62 -4.28 -21.56
N TYR A 139 -12.35 -4.63 -21.43
CA TYR A 139 -11.57 -4.34 -20.23
C TYR A 139 -11.48 -2.83 -19.98
N ALA A 140 -11.14 -2.03 -21.00
CA ALA A 140 -11.06 -0.58 -20.88
C ALA A 140 -12.40 0.06 -20.44
N CYS A 141 -13.53 -0.48 -20.90
CA CYS A 141 -14.86 -0.06 -20.46
C CYS A 141 -15.17 -0.47 -19.01
N LEU A 142 -14.80 -1.69 -18.62
CA LEU A 142 -15.04 -2.24 -17.28
C LEU A 142 -14.20 -1.56 -16.21
N GLU A 143 -12.91 -1.41 -16.47
CA GLU A 143 -11.92 -0.81 -15.57
C GLU A 143 -12.44 0.54 -15.07
N LYS A 144 -12.78 1.45 -15.98
CA LYS A 144 -13.25 2.78 -15.62
C LYS A 144 -14.51 2.77 -14.77
N SER A 145 -15.39 1.80 -14.99
CA SER A 145 -16.68 1.68 -14.30
C SER A 145 -16.50 1.21 -12.85
N ILE A 146 -15.51 0.33 -12.60
CA ILE A 146 -15.23 -0.25 -11.28
C ILE A 146 -14.27 0.63 -10.48
N PHE A 147 -13.14 1.02 -11.08
CA PHE A 147 -12.07 1.69 -10.35
C PHE A 147 -12.45 3.11 -9.98
N LYS A 148 -13.16 3.86 -10.83
CA LYS A 148 -13.54 5.24 -10.50
C LYS A 148 -14.29 5.40 -9.16
N PRO A 149 -15.33 4.59 -8.83
CA PRO A 149 -15.97 4.66 -7.51
C PRO A 149 -15.15 4.02 -6.37
N VAL A 150 -14.39 2.96 -6.64
CA VAL A 150 -13.67 2.19 -5.60
C VAL A 150 -12.28 2.77 -5.28
N TRP A 151 -11.70 3.56 -6.19
CA TRP A 151 -10.30 4.01 -6.17
C TRP A 151 -9.87 4.61 -4.83
N ARG A 152 -10.69 5.48 -4.24
CA ARG A 152 -10.35 6.15 -2.97
C ARG A 152 -10.22 5.18 -1.81
N TYR A 153 -11.07 4.16 -1.77
CA TYR A 153 -11.05 3.14 -0.72
C TYR A 153 -9.88 2.18 -0.91
N LEU A 154 -9.66 1.75 -2.16
CA LEU A 154 -8.53 0.90 -2.53
C LEU A 154 -7.20 1.59 -2.22
N LEU A 155 -7.05 2.85 -2.65
CA LEU A 155 -5.89 3.67 -2.33
C LEU A 155 -5.71 3.84 -0.83
N GLY A 156 -6.78 4.12 -0.07
CA GLY A 156 -6.71 4.22 1.38
C GLY A 156 -6.15 2.94 2.03
N LEU A 157 -6.63 1.78 1.60
CA LEU A 157 -6.20 0.49 2.10
C LEU A 157 -4.72 0.19 1.77
N PHE A 158 -4.31 0.41 0.51
CA PHE A 158 -2.92 0.21 0.10
C PHE A 158 -1.96 1.15 0.84
N ARG A 159 -2.37 2.40 1.09
CA ARG A 159 -1.58 3.37 1.87
C ARG A 159 -1.45 2.96 3.33
N LEU A 160 -2.50 2.43 3.94
CA LEU A 160 -2.44 1.92 5.32
C LEU A 160 -1.52 0.70 5.44
N ALA A 161 -1.57 -0.21 4.48
CA ALA A 161 -0.73 -1.40 4.46
C ALA A 161 0.76 -1.09 4.18
N ASN A 162 1.02 -0.02 3.41
CA ASN A 162 2.38 0.38 3.00
C ASN A 162 2.88 1.66 3.67
N GLU A 163 2.21 2.11 4.75
CA GLU A 163 2.53 3.33 5.49
C GLU A 163 4.03 3.46 5.82
N PRO A 164 4.74 2.42 6.32
CA PRO A 164 6.16 2.57 6.65
C PRO A 164 7.02 2.94 5.44
N LYS A 165 6.77 2.31 4.29
CA LYS A 165 7.53 2.56 3.06
C LYS A 165 7.20 3.94 2.49
N GLU A 166 5.92 4.32 2.49
CA GLU A 166 5.46 5.62 2.03
C GLU A 166 6.02 6.76 2.91
N LEU A 167 6.13 6.54 4.22
CA LEU A 167 6.74 7.50 5.15
C LEU A 167 8.24 7.66 4.88
N THR A 168 8.98 6.57 4.69
CA THR A 168 10.40 6.61 4.31
C THR A 168 10.57 7.37 2.99
N LEU A 169 9.71 7.12 2.00
CA LEU A 169 9.75 7.84 0.74
C LEU A 169 9.48 9.34 0.92
N ALA A 170 8.48 9.70 1.72
CA ALA A 170 8.15 11.09 2.03
C ALA A 170 9.31 11.83 2.71
N TYR A 171 9.99 11.13 3.63
CA TYR A 171 11.20 11.65 4.29
C TYR A 171 12.31 11.94 3.27
N VAL A 172 12.65 10.96 2.42
CA VAL A 172 13.69 11.12 1.38
C VAL A 172 13.35 12.23 0.40
N MET A 173 12.09 12.32 -0.04
CA MET A 173 11.62 13.40 -0.92
C MET A 173 11.80 14.78 -0.27
N THR A 174 11.45 14.90 1.01
CA THR A 174 11.55 16.17 1.75
C THR A 174 13.00 16.57 2.00
N GLU A 175 13.84 15.63 2.45
CA GLU A 175 15.26 15.85 2.70
C GLU A 175 15.99 16.26 1.41
N ARG A 176 15.66 15.60 0.29
CA ARG A 176 16.31 15.83 -1.01
C ARG A 176 15.56 16.83 -1.90
N GLN A 177 14.62 17.59 -1.38
CA GLN A 177 13.81 18.52 -2.19
C GLN A 177 14.68 19.54 -2.96
N THR A 178 15.82 19.93 -2.41
CA THR A 178 16.77 20.88 -3.02
C THR A 178 17.88 20.22 -3.84
N CYS A 179 17.87 18.90 -4.01
CA CYS A 179 18.93 18.19 -4.73
C CYS A 179 19.00 18.63 -6.21
N LEU A 180 20.20 18.56 -6.78
CA LEU A 180 20.45 18.73 -8.21
C LEU A 180 20.44 17.37 -8.92
N PRO A 181 20.32 17.33 -10.27
CA PRO A 181 20.43 16.08 -11.01
C PRO A 181 21.73 15.31 -10.72
N ALA A 182 22.83 16.02 -10.45
CA ALA A 182 24.12 15.43 -10.09
C ALA A 182 24.05 14.56 -8.82
N ASP A 183 23.27 14.99 -7.82
CA ASP A 183 23.12 14.27 -6.53
C ASP A 183 22.35 12.96 -6.68
N CYS A 184 21.56 12.83 -7.75
CA CYS A 184 20.84 11.61 -8.11
C CYS A 184 21.66 10.67 -9.01
N SER A 185 22.97 10.92 -9.17
CA SER A 185 23.85 10.16 -10.08
C SER A 185 23.48 10.29 -11.57
N VAL A 186 22.82 11.38 -11.97
CA VAL A 186 22.57 11.65 -13.40
C VAL A 186 23.90 11.97 -14.08
N LYS A 187 24.18 11.31 -15.22
CA LYS A 187 25.43 11.55 -15.98
C LYS A 187 25.57 13.02 -16.34
N LEU A 188 26.81 13.55 -16.28
CA LEU A 188 27.11 14.98 -16.49
C LEU A 188 26.44 15.59 -17.74
N LYS A 189 26.39 14.84 -18.84
CA LYS A 189 25.77 15.28 -20.09
C LYS A 189 24.25 15.49 -19.97
N LEU A 190 23.58 14.79 -19.06
CA LEU A 190 22.13 14.80 -18.86
C LEU A 190 21.71 15.67 -17.66
N GLN A 191 22.64 16.37 -17.02
CA GLN A 191 22.32 17.22 -15.86
C GLN A 191 21.64 18.54 -16.24
N MET A 192 21.68 18.94 -17.52
CA MET A 192 21.11 20.19 -18.03
C MET A 192 21.56 21.41 -17.21
N ILE A 193 22.88 21.57 -17.04
CA ILE A 193 23.52 22.52 -16.11
C ILE A 193 23.09 23.98 -16.38
N ASP A 194 22.81 24.32 -17.64
CA ASP A 194 22.38 25.67 -18.03
C ASP A 194 20.87 25.93 -17.80
N CYS A 195 20.15 24.97 -17.21
CA CYS A 195 18.71 25.05 -16.93
C CYS A 195 18.46 25.23 -15.43
N GLU A 196 17.74 26.30 -15.04
CA GLU A 196 17.39 26.57 -13.64
C GLU A 196 16.49 25.47 -13.04
N GLU A 197 15.55 24.94 -13.83
CA GLU A 197 14.64 23.87 -13.43
C GLU A 197 14.69 22.70 -14.43
N PRO A 198 15.69 21.81 -14.31
CA PRO A 198 15.82 20.69 -15.23
C PRO A 198 14.63 19.72 -15.06
N TYR A 199 14.14 19.18 -16.18
CA TYR A 199 13.01 18.25 -16.24
C TYR A 199 11.67 18.78 -15.67
N ASN A 200 11.51 20.10 -15.53
CA ASN A 200 10.32 20.70 -14.90
C ASN A 200 8.98 20.27 -15.52
N ILE A 201 8.95 20.03 -16.83
CA ILE A 201 7.72 19.59 -17.52
C ILE A 201 7.29 18.21 -17.02
N ALA A 202 8.24 17.27 -16.91
CA ALA A 202 7.99 15.94 -16.34
C ALA A 202 7.62 16.02 -14.86
N VAL A 203 8.29 16.88 -14.08
CA VAL A 203 7.98 17.10 -12.66
C VAL A 203 6.54 17.60 -12.46
N LYS A 204 6.13 18.62 -13.23
CA LYS A 204 4.77 19.17 -13.17
C LYS A 204 3.73 18.13 -13.59
N HIS A 205 4.04 17.32 -14.58
CA HIS A 205 3.17 16.23 -15.02
C HIS A 205 2.98 15.18 -13.91
N LEU A 206 4.07 14.71 -13.30
CA LEU A 206 4.02 13.72 -12.24
C LEU A 206 3.34 14.24 -10.97
N LYS A 207 3.42 15.55 -10.69
CA LYS A 207 2.64 16.18 -9.61
C LYS A 207 1.12 16.03 -9.78
N MET A 208 0.63 15.84 -11.00
CA MET A 208 -0.80 15.65 -11.29
C MET A 208 -1.22 14.18 -11.26
N PHE A 209 -0.29 13.25 -11.05
CA PHE A 209 -0.56 11.81 -10.94
C PHE A 209 -1.65 11.44 -9.91
N PRO A 210 -1.71 12.07 -8.72
CA PRO A 210 -2.79 11.88 -7.75
C PRO A 210 -4.20 12.15 -8.28
N ASN A 211 -4.34 13.02 -9.28
CA ASN A 211 -5.64 13.47 -9.77
C ASN A 211 -6.33 12.41 -10.65
N GLN A 212 -5.57 11.45 -11.17
CA GLN A 212 -6.11 10.35 -11.96
C GLN A 212 -6.81 9.35 -11.04
N GLN A 213 -7.89 8.73 -11.52
CA GLN A 213 -8.74 7.81 -10.73
C GLN A 213 -8.96 6.45 -11.39
N THR A 214 -8.44 6.25 -12.60
CA THR A 214 -8.50 4.99 -13.33
C THR A 214 -7.08 4.44 -13.49
N LEU A 215 -6.96 3.13 -13.64
CA LEU A 215 -5.69 2.43 -13.87
C LEU A 215 -5.08 2.86 -15.20
N LEU A 216 -5.88 2.92 -16.26
CA LEU A 216 -5.40 3.25 -17.60
C LEU A 216 -4.92 4.71 -17.69
N ASP A 217 -5.66 5.67 -17.11
CA ASP A 217 -5.22 7.08 -17.11
C ASP A 217 -3.93 7.26 -16.30
N LYS A 218 -3.75 6.47 -15.22
CA LYS A 218 -2.50 6.47 -14.44
C LYS A 218 -1.34 5.87 -15.21
N LEU A 219 -1.57 4.75 -15.88
CA LEU A 219 -0.55 4.09 -16.69
C LEU A 219 -0.10 4.98 -17.84
N GLU A 220 -1.04 5.62 -18.54
CA GLU A 220 -0.74 6.63 -19.55
C GLU A 220 0.04 7.81 -18.96
N CYS A 221 -0.29 8.22 -17.73
CA CYS A 221 0.44 9.28 -17.03
C CYS A 221 1.92 8.91 -16.80
N LEU A 222 2.22 7.65 -16.46
CA LEU A 222 3.60 7.17 -16.29
C LEU A 222 4.35 7.15 -17.63
N VAL A 223 3.74 6.60 -18.69
CA VAL A 223 4.31 6.60 -20.04
C VAL A 223 4.63 8.01 -20.51
N LYS A 224 3.66 8.91 -20.35
CA LYS A 224 3.82 10.32 -20.71
C LYS A 224 4.90 11.00 -19.88
N CYS A 225 5.05 10.67 -18.60
CA CYS A 225 6.16 11.17 -17.78
C CYS A 225 7.52 10.79 -18.38
N SER A 226 7.72 9.50 -18.74
CA SER A 226 8.95 9.02 -19.38
C SER A 226 9.23 9.73 -20.71
N ARG A 227 8.19 9.91 -21.55
CA ARG A 227 8.32 10.64 -22.82
C ARG A 227 8.67 12.12 -22.61
N LEU A 228 8.09 12.77 -21.60
CA LEU A 228 8.40 14.16 -21.25
C LEU A 228 9.85 14.31 -20.75
N VAL A 229 10.40 13.31 -20.07
CA VAL A 229 11.82 13.28 -19.71
C VAL A 229 12.69 13.29 -20.98
N CYS A 230 12.41 12.41 -21.94
CA CYS A 230 13.12 12.39 -23.22
C CYS A 230 12.97 13.72 -23.96
N GLN A 231 11.76 14.28 -24.00
CA GLN A 231 11.50 15.58 -24.63
C GLN A 231 12.32 16.72 -23.99
N CYS A 232 12.44 16.76 -22.66
CA CYS A 232 13.29 17.76 -22.00
C CYS A 232 14.76 17.67 -22.44
N ILE A 233 15.26 16.46 -22.70
CA ILE A 233 16.63 16.23 -23.16
C ILE A 233 16.76 16.66 -24.63
N GLU A 234 15.82 16.24 -25.48
CA GLU A 234 15.79 16.66 -26.89
C GLU A 234 15.75 18.18 -27.01
N ASP A 235 14.90 18.85 -26.21
CA ASP A 235 14.77 20.31 -26.18
C ASP A 235 16.07 21.00 -25.76
N TYR A 236 16.80 20.44 -24.79
CA TYR A 236 18.10 20.95 -24.36
C TYR A 236 19.18 20.79 -25.44
N PHE A 237 19.18 19.65 -26.13
CA PHE A 237 20.16 19.32 -27.16
C PHE A 237 19.76 19.73 -28.58
N LYS A 238 18.71 20.54 -28.77
CA LYS A 238 18.18 20.96 -30.09
C LYS A 238 19.24 21.39 -31.11
N ASN A 239 20.32 22.02 -30.66
CA ASN A 239 21.40 22.54 -31.52
C ASN A 239 22.66 21.65 -31.54
N GLN A 240 22.60 20.45 -30.96
CA GLN A 240 23.73 19.54 -30.78
C GLN A 240 23.32 18.09 -31.07
N LYS A 241 24.29 17.17 -31.06
CA LYS A 241 24.01 15.75 -31.21
C LYS A 241 23.31 15.23 -29.94
N ILE A 242 22.04 14.85 -30.08
CA ILE A 242 21.24 14.28 -28.99
C ILE A 242 21.91 12.98 -28.53
N PRO A 243 22.23 12.83 -27.23
CA PRO A 243 22.77 11.60 -26.69
C PRO A 243 21.71 10.49 -26.71
N THR A 244 22.10 9.27 -27.05
CA THR A 244 21.23 8.09 -26.88
C THR A 244 21.06 7.81 -25.38
N ILE A 245 19.82 7.74 -24.93
CA ILE A 245 19.47 7.48 -23.53
C ILE A 245 19.23 5.97 -23.38
N GLY A 246 20.02 5.31 -22.54
CA GLY A 246 19.77 3.92 -22.13
C GLY A 246 18.88 3.83 -20.89
N ALA A 247 18.48 2.61 -20.51
CA ALA A 247 17.74 2.36 -19.27
C ALA A 247 18.51 2.84 -18.03
N ASP A 248 19.82 2.61 -18.00
CA ASP A 248 20.71 3.05 -16.91
C ASP A 248 20.84 4.58 -16.79
N ASP A 249 20.54 5.30 -17.87
CA ASP A 249 20.50 6.77 -17.89
C ASP A 249 19.16 7.31 -17.40
N LEU A 250 18.07 6.61 -17.74
CA LEU A 250 16.72 7.01 -17.42
C LEU A 250 16.43 6.90 -15.92
N LEU A 251 16.87 5.81 -15.27
CA LEU A 251 16.52 5.53 -13.87
C LEU A 251 16.99 6.64 -12.88
N PRO A 252 18.24 7.15 -12.94
CA PRO A 252 18.66 8.32 -12.15
C PRO A 252 17.81 9.57 -12.37
N ILE A 253 17.38 9.80 -13.62
CA ILE A 253 16.55 10.96 -13.98
C ILE A 253 15.14 10.80 -13.40
N LEU A 254 14.56 9.59 -13.48
CA LEU A 254 13.27 9.30 -12.85
C LEU A 254 13.34 9.49 -11.33
N CYS A 255 14.41 9.05 -10.66
CA CYS A 255 14.61 9.31 -9.23
C CYS A 255 14.56 10.82 -8.93
N TYR A 256 15.28 11.64 -9.71
CA TYR A 256 15.26 13.09 -9.58
C TYR A 256 13.85 13.68 -9.80
N VAL A 257 13.14 13.26 -10.85
CA VAL A 257 11.77 13.73 -11.15
C VAL A 257 10.80 13.35 -10.04
N ILE A 258 10.87 12.14 -9.50
CA ILE A 258 10.04 11.64 -8.40
C ILE A 258 10.29 12.47 -7.12
N ILE A 259 11.56 12.72 -6.77
CA ILE A 259 11.92 13.59 -5.63
C ILE A 259 11.29 14.97 -5.80
N LYS A 260 11.48 15.61 -6.96
CA LYS A 260 10.97 16.96 -7.23
C LYS A 260 9.45 17.02 -7.31
N ALA A 261 8.78 15.94 -7.68
CA ALA A 261 7.32 15.85 -7.68
C ALA A 261 6.75 15.81 -6.25
N GLY A 262 7.47 15.18 -5.31
CA GLY A 262 7.12 15.18 -3.89
C GLY A 262 5.77 14.51 -3.60
N GLN A 263 5.44 13.44 -4.34
CA GLN A 263 4.19 12.69 -4.20
C GLN A 263 4.47 11.29 -3.62
N PRO A 264 4.56 11.11 -2.29
CA PRO A 264 4.92 9.82 -1.71
C PRO A 264 3.87 8.73 -1.96
N GLN A 265 2.60 9.13 -2.14
CA GLN A 265 1.51 8.21 -2.49
C GLN A 265 1.72 7.44 -3.80
N ILE A 266 2.63 7.88 -4.67
CA ILE A 266 2.97 7.18 -5.92
C ILE A 266 3.37 5.72 -5.66
N LEU A 267 3.96 5.42 -4.50
CA LEU A 267 4.31 4.05 -4.11
C LEU A 267 3.07 3.17 -4.05
N SER A 268 2.07 3.59 -3.27
CA SER A 268 0.83 2.85 -3.07
C SER A 268 0.02 2.78 -4.38
N GLU A 269 0.02 3.85 -5.17
CA GLU A 269 -0.63 3.89 -6.48
C GLU A 269 0.02 2.92 -7.49
N CYS A 270 1.35 2.83 -7.53
CA CYS A 270 2.06 1.88 -8.39
C CYS A 270 1.81 0.43 -7.98
N LEU A 271 1.68 0.13 -6.69
CA LEU A 271 1.32 -1.22 -6.21
C LEU A 271 -0.10 -1.61 -6.66
N ILE A 272 -1.04 -0.66 -6.66
CA ILE A 272 -2.39 -0.89 -7.20
C ILE A 272 -2.32 -1.14 -8.71
N LEU A 273 -1.51 -0.38 -9.46
CA LEU A 273 -1.32 -0.61 -10.89
C LEU A 273 -0.75 -2.00 -11.17
N GLU A 274 0.27 -2.43 -10.43
CA GLU A 274 0.86 -3.76 -10.55
C GLU A 274 -0.14 -4.88 -10.26
N GLU A 275 -0.98 -4.70 -9.22
CA GLU A 275 -1.98 -5.69 -8.84
C GLU A 275 -3.09 -5.83 -9.89
N PHE A 276 -3.63 -4.72 -10.41
CA PHE A 276 -4.89 -4.75 -11.16
C PHE A 276 -4.77 -4.58 -12.67
N ILE A 277 -3.62 -4.15 -13.21
CA ILE A 277 -3.50 -3.99 -14.66
C ILE A 277 -3.53 -5.36 -15.36
N HIS A 278 -4.38 -5.47 -16.39
CA HIS A 278 -4.44 -6.65 -17.24
C HIS A 278 -3.11 -6.91 -17.98
N GLU A 279 -2.71 -8.18 -18.07
CA GLU A 279 -1.43 -8.62 -18.64
C GLU A 279 -1.17 -8.07 -20.05
N GLY A 280 -2.21 -7.90 -20.86
CA GLY A 280 -2.10 -7.30 -22.20
C GLY A 280 -1.46 -5.91 -22.23
N TYR A 281 -1.68 -5.09 -21.19
CA TYR A 281 -1.05 -3.77 -21.06
C TYR A 281 0.35 -3.84 -20.45
N ILE A 282 0.67 -4.89 -19.68
CA ILE A 282 1.97 -5.04 -19.02
C ILE A 282 3.08 -5.41 -20.03
N MET A 283 2.73 -6.06 -21.14
CA MET A 283 3.71 -6.50 -22.15
C MET A 283 4.26 -5.37 -23.06
N GLY A 284 3.81 -4.13 -22.86
CA GLY A 284 4.15 -2.96 -23.69
C GLY A 284 5.13 -1.94 -23.06
N GLU A 285 5.11 -0.73 -23.60
CA GLU A 285 5.86 0.43 -23.07
C GLU A 285 5.34 0.82 -21.67
N GLU A 286 4.06 0.59 -21.44
CA GLU A 286 3.33 0.81 -20.21
C GLU A 286 3.95 0.03 -19.04
N GLY A 287 4.10 -1.29 -19.18
CA GLY A 287 4.71 -2.13 -18.15
C GLY A 287 6.19 -1.80 -17.92
N TYR A 288 6.93 -1.46 -18.98
CA TYR A 288 8.30 -0.97 -18.85
C TYR A 288 8.37 0.32 -18.03
N CYS A 289 7.48 1.30 -18.30
CA CYS A 289 7.43 2.56 -17.56
C CYS A 289 7.02 2.35 -16.10
N LEU A 290 6.01 1.50 -15.84
CA LEU A 290 5.59 1.14 -14.49
C LEU A 290 6.75 0.53 -13.70
N THR A 291 7.42 -0.49 -14.26
CA THR A 291 8.57 -1.16 -13.64
C THR A 291 9.72 -0.18 -13.38
N SER A 292 9.99 0.73 -14.32
CA SER A 292 11.04 1.75 -14.17
C SER A 292 10.75 2.72 -13.02
N ILE A 293 9.49 3.17 -12.89
CA ILE A 293 9.06 4.04 -11.79
C ILE A 293 9.10 3.28 -10.46
N GLN A 294 8.61 2.04 -10.41
CA GLN A 294 8.68 1.20 -9.22
C GLN A 294 10.12 0.95 -8.77
N THR A 295 11.03 0.71 -9.71
CA THR A 295 12.46 0.56 -9.43
C THR A 295 13.04 1.84 -8.83
N ALA A 296 12.70 3.00 -9.41
CA ALA A 296 13.13 4.30 -8.87
C ALA A 296 12.57 4.56 -7.47
N VAL A 297 11.28 4.31 -7.25
CA VAL A 297 10.64 4.44 -5.93
C VAL A 297 11.26 3.50 -4.91
N GLY A 298 11.47 2.22 -5.26
CA GLY A 298 12.09 1.23 -4.39
C GLY A 298 13.53 1.61 -4.03
N TYR A 299 14.29 2.12 -4.99
CA TYR A 299 15.63 2.68 -4.74
C TYR A 299 15.56 3.82 -3.71
N LEU A 300 14.68 4.80 -3.89
CA LEU A 300 14.53 5.92 -2.96
C LEU A 300 14.13 5.45 -1.55
N VAL A 301 13.22 4.48 -1.43
CA VAL A 301 12.83 3.89 -0.13
C VAL A 301 14.04 3.23 0.54
N SER A 302 14.85 2.47 -0.20
CA SER A 302 16.05 1.82 0.36
C SER A 302 17.10 2.83 0.86
N GLN A 303 17.20 4.00 0.22
CA GLN A 303 18.11 5.07 0.65
C GLN A 303 17.69 5.66 1.99
N GLY A 304 16.39 5.81 2.24
CA GLY A 304 15.88 6.35 3.50
C GLY A 304 15.91 5.38 4.67
N MET A 305 16.08 4.07 4.42
CA MET A 305 16.27 3.07 5.50
C MET A 305 17.72 2.99 5.99
N ALA A 306 18.68 3.58 5.25
CA ALA A 306 20.11 3.50 5.56
C ALA A 306 20.62 4.63 6.48
N THR A 307 19.74 5.58 6.82
CA THR A 307 19.98 6.75 7.68
C THR A 307 19.21 6.63 8.98
#